data_AF-A0AAE4Z7G8-F1
#
_entry.id   AF-A0AAE4Z7G8-F1
#
_cell.length_a   1.000
_cell.length_b   1.000
_cell.length_c   1.000
_cell.angle_alpha   90.00
_cell.angle_beta   90.00
_cell.angle_gamma   90.00
#
_symmetry.space_group_name_H-M   'P 1'
#
loop_
_entity.id
_entity.type
_entity.pdbx_description
1 polymer ?
#
loop_
_entity_poly.entity_id
_entity_poly.type
_entity_poly.pdbx_seq_one_letter_code
_entity_poly.pdbx_strand_id
1 'polypeptide(L)' 'AGPTLLEPIMEVEITTPEEFMGDIMGDLNQRRGKIQGMDSQGSKTIIRALVPEAELYKYATTLRSMSHGRAV' A
#
# COMPACT_ATOMS: atom_id res chain seq x y z
N ALA A 1 1.64 -21.92 -28.54
CA ALA A 1 1.64 -21.48 -27.13
C ALA A 1 2.22 -20.08 -27.10
N GLY A 2 1.43 -19.06 -26.77
CA GLY A 2 1.91 -17.68 -26.65
C GLY A 2 2.54 -17.50 -25.27
N PRO A 3 3.86 -17.31 -25.16
CA PRO A 3 4.48 -17.09 -23.87
C PRO A 3 4.00 -15.75 -23.29
N THR A 4 3.57 -15.77 -22.03
CA THR A 4 3.16 -14.58 -21.26
C THR A 4 4.12 -14.40 -20.10
N LEU A 5 4.59 -13.16 -19.89
CA LEU A 5 5.29 -12.80 -18.66
C LEU A 5 4.30 -12.67 -17.51
N LEU A 6 4.66 -13.26 -16.37
CA LEU A 6 3.94 -13.09 -15.12
C LEU A 6 4.79 -12.17 -14.22
N GLU A 7 4.14 -11.19 -13.59
CA GLU A 7 4.75 -10.38 -12.53
C GLU A 7 4.27 -10.88 -11.15
N PRO A 8 5.14 -10.90 -10.13
CA PRO A 8 4.72 -11.22 -8.77
C PRO A 8 3.88 -10.08 -8.20
N ILE A 9 2.73 -10.44 -7.61
CA ILE A 9 1.86 -9.52 -6.87
C ILE A 9 1.94 -9.85 -5.40
N MET A 10 2.26 -8.83 -4.60
CA MET A 10 2.46 -8.93 -3.17
C MET A 10 1.24 -8.37 -2.44
N GLU A 11 0.84 -9.05 -1.37
CA GLU A 11 -0.12 -8.52 -0.42
C GLU A 11 0.60 -7.63 0.59
N VAL A 12 0.14 -6.40 0.73
CA VAL A 12 0.66 -5.42 1.68
C VAL A 12 -0.44 -5.02 2.65
N GLU A 13 -0.08 -4.98 3.93
CA GLU A 13 -0.90 -4.46 5.00
C GLU A 13 -0.20 -3.22 5.56
N ILE A 14 -0.89 -2.09 5.58
CA ILE A 14 -0.36 -0.81 6.03
C ILE A 14 -1.25 -0.30 7.15
N THR A 15 -0.65 0.01 8.30
CA THR A 15 -1.37 0.59 9.43
C THR A 15 -1.01 2.06 9.57
N THR A 16 -1.96 2.96 9.31
CA THR A 16 -1.77 4.41 9.47
C THR A 16 -2.91 5.04 10.26
N PRO A 17 -2.70 6.18 10.93
CA PRO A 17 -3.82 6.99 11.40
C PRO A 17 -4.71 7.45 10.23
N GLU A 18 -5.99 7.69 10.50
CA GLU A 18 -7.00 8.09 9.50
C GLU A 18 -6.64 9.41 8.78
N GLU A 19 -5.90 10.30 9.46
CA GLU A 19 -5.43 11.58 8.92
C GLU A 19 -4.54 11.41 7.67
N PHE A 20 -3.80 10.30 7.56
CA PHE A 20 -2.89 10.00 6.44
C PHE A 20 -3.46 8.99 5.44
N MET A 21 -4.66 8.45 5.71
CA MET A 21 -5.26 7.40 4.87
C MET A 21 -5.39 7.85 3.41
N GLY A 22 -5.79 9.10 3.17
CA GLY A 22 -5.97 9.65 1.83
C GLY A 22 -4.69 9.65 1.00
N ASP A 23 -3.57 10.06 1.59
CA ASP A 23 -2.27 10.11 0.92
C ASP A 23 -1.78 8.69 0.59
N ILE A 24 -1.96 7.75 1.51
CA ILE A 24 -1.59 6.34 1.34
C ILE A 24 -2.42 5.69 0.21
N MET A 25 -3.72 5.91 0.20
CA MET A 25 -4.61 5.40 -0.85
C MET A 25 -4.24 5.98 -2.22
N GLY A 26 -3.88 7.27 -2.27
CA GLY A 26 -3.43 7.92 -3.49
C GLY A 26 -2.15 7.30 -4.05
N ASP A 27 -1.15 7.08 -3.20
CA ASP A 27 0.13 6.48 -3.61
C ASP A 27 -0.03 4.99 -3.99
N LEU A 28 -0.84 4.21 -3.27
CA LEU A 28 -1.17 2.83 -3.65
C LEU A 28 -1.83 2.76 -5.03
N ASN A 29 -2.76 3.68 -5.33
CA ASN A 29 -3.43 3.71 -6.63
C ASN A 29 -2.47 4.12 -7.76
N GLN A 30 -1.52 5.05 -7.51
CA GLN A 30 -0.47 5.39 -8.47
C GLN A 30 0.45 4.19 -8.77
N ARG A 31 0.70 3.35 -7.77
CA ARG A 31 1.53 2.13 -7.86
C ARG A 31 0.81 0.91 -8.43
N ARG A 32 -0.31 1.10 -9.13
CA ARG A 32 -1.15 0.02 -9.67
C ARG A 32 -1.63 -0.95 -8.58
N GLY A 33 -1.69 -0.48 -7.34
CA GLY A 33 -2.15 -1.24 -6.18
C GLY A 33 -3.66 -1.40 -6.18
N LYS A 34 -4.13 -2.62 -5.99
CA LYS A 34 -5.55 -2.94 -5.85
C LYS A 34 -5.90 -3.10 -4.38
N ILE A 35 -6.65 -2.14 -3.86
CA ILE A 35 -7.15 -2.17 -2.47
C ILE A 35 -8.14 -3.33 -2.33
N GLN A 36 -7.90 -4.22 -1.38
CA GLN A 36 -8.77 -5.34 -1.04
C GLN A 36 -9.80 -4.92 0.01
N GLY A 37 -9.41 -4.07 0.95
CA GLY A 37 -10.26 -3.60 2.02
C GLY A 37 -9.52 -2.71 3.00
N MET A 38 -10.28 -2.05 3.86
CA MET A 38 -9.78 -1.20 4.92
C MET A 38 -10.52 -1.57 6.20
N ASP A 39 -9.79 -1.72 7.29
CA ASP A 39 -10.33 -1.99 8.62
C ASP A 39 -9.93 -0.86 9.56
N SER A 40 -10.87 -0.35 10.36
CA SER A 40 -10.63 0.75 11.28
C SER A 40 -10.55 0.22 12.70
N GLN A 41 -9.34 0.16 13.24
CA GLN A 41 -9.07 -0.30 14.60
C GLN A 41 -8.83 0.90 15.53
N GLY A 42 -9.91 1.50 16.01
CA GLY A 42 -9.87 2.63 16.94
C GLY A 42 -9.30 3.88 16.30
N SER A 43 -8.09 4.31 16.71
CA SER A 43 -7.39 5.49 16.16
C SER A 43 -6.47 5.18 14.98
N LYS A 44 -6.43 3.92 14.53
CA LYS A 44 -5.62 3.46 13.40
C LYS A 44 -6.49 2.78 12.36
N THR A 45 -6.10 2.94 11.11
CA THR A 45 -6.71 2.29 9.95
C THR A 45 -5.70 1.34 9.35
N ILE A 46 -6.14 0.11 9.11
CA ILE A 46 -5.38 -0.95 8.46
C ILE A 46 -5.88 -1.06 7.03
N ILE A 47 -5.00 -0.83 6.06
CA ILE A 47 -5.30 -0.89 4.63
C ILE A 47 -4.64 -2.14 4.07
N ARG A 48 -5.43 -3.00 3.41
CA ARG A 48 -4.94 -4.18 2.71
C ARG A 48 -5.00 -3.96 1.22
N ALA A 49 -3.89 -4.16 0.53
CA ALA A 49 -3.81 -3.99 -0.91
C ALA A 49 -2.91 -5.05 -1.57
N LEU A 50 -3.18 -5.33 -2.84
CA LEU A 50 -2.33 -6.13 -3.70
C LEU A 50 -1.54 -5.19 -4.60
N VAL A 51 -0.21 -5.22 -4.52
CA VAL A 51 0.67 -4.32 -5.29
C VAL A 51 1.71 -5.18 -6.02
N PRO A 52 2.03 -4.89 -7.30
CA PRO A 52 3.14 -5.54 -7.98
C PRO A 52 4.46 -5.32 -7.23
N GLU A 53 5.30 -6.36 -7.09
CA GLU A 53 6.58 -6.26 -6.36
C GLU A 53 7.49 -5.16 -6.94
N ALA A 54 7.43 -4.94 -8.25
CA ALA A 54 8.19 -3.91 -8.96
C ALA A 54 7.94 -2.49 -8.41
N GLU A 55 6.75 -2.22 -7.89
CA GLU A 55 6.32 -0.91 -7.39
C GLU A 55 6.58 -0.72 -5.88
N LEU A 56 6.92 -1.81 -5.17
CA LEU A 56 7.22 -1.80 -3.73
C LEU A 56 8.69 -1.45 -3.42
N TYR A 57 9.54 -1.32 -4.44
CA TYR A 57 10.93 -0.95 -4.24
C TYR A 57 11.04 0.42 -3.57
N LYS A 58 11.70 0.46 -2.39
CA LYS A 58 11.83 1.64 -1.51
C LYS A 58 10.51 2.18 -0.94
N TYR A 59 9.41 1.41 -1.00
CA TYR A 59 8.11 1.84 -0.48
C TYR A 59 8.15 2.20 1.00
N ALA A 60 8.91 1.46 1.82
CA ALA A 60 9.05 1.75 3.25
C ALA A 60 9.54 3.18 3.55
N THR A 61 10.43 3.74 2.73
CA THR A 61 10.93 5.11 2.90
C THR A 61 9.87 6.13 2.53
N THR A 62 9.17 5.91 1.41
CA THR A 62 8.06 6.77 0.96
C THR A 62 6.92 6.77 1.98
N LEU A 63 6.52 5.58 2.44
CA LEU A 63 5.50 5.37 3.47
C LEU A 63 5.82 6.14 4.76
N ARG A 64 7.07 6.06 5.20
CA ARG A 64 7.55 6.80 6.37
C ARG A 64 7.49 8.31 6.17
N SER A 65 7.83 8.79 4.97
CA SER A 65 7.77 10.21 4.64
C SER A 65 6.34 10.75 4.61
N MET A 66 5.40 10.01 4.03
CA MET A 66 3.98 10.41 3.93
C MET A 66 3.31 10.42 5.30
N SER A 67 3.56 9.39 6.10
CA SER A 67 2.95 9.24 7.43
C SER A 67 3.67 10.00 8.54
N HIS A 68 4.68 10.83 8.21
CA HIS A 68 5.54 11.49 9.20
C HIS A 68 6.14 10.49 10.23
N GLY A 69 6.40 9.26 9.79
CA GLY A 69 6.94 8.17 10.61
C GLY A 69 5.93 7.45 11.50
N ARG A 70 4.62 7.66 11.30
CA ARG A 70 3.56 7.04 12.10
C ARG A 70 2.94 5.80 11.46
N ALA A 71 3.18 5.55 10.18
CA ALA A 71 2.74 4.34 9.51
C ALA A 71 3.74 3.19 9.69
N VAL A 72 3.20 1.98 9.82
CA VAL A 72 3.94 0.72 9.91
C VAL A 72 3.35 -0.34 8.99
#